data_AF-A0A2E3A8X0-F1
#
_entry.id   AF-A0A2E3A8X0-F1
#
_cell.length_a   1.000
_cell.length_b   1.000
_cell.length_c   1.000
_cell.angle_alpha   90.00
_cell.angle_beta   90.00
_cell.angle_gamma   90.00
#
_symmetry.space_group_name_H-M   'P 1'
#
loop_
_entity.id
_entity.type
_entity.pdbx_description
1 polymer ?
#
loop_
_entity_poly.entity_id
_entity_poly.type
_entity_poly.pdbx_seq_one_letter_code
_entity_poly.pdbx_strand_id
1 'polypeptide(L)'
;MSAALLAVLSLVPSARLQAQGIPGLELDIPAPQGFTRYFREVSFRRGDFNTDGSVDISDAIATFVWLFAGGEASTCTIAGDTNNDSAVDLSDGVFSLAYLFRAGAEPAAPGPFECGLP
;
A
#
# COMPACT_ATOMS: atom_id res chain seq x y z
N MET A 1 36.37 10.35 51.19
CA MET A 1 35.83 11.22 50.13
C MET A 1 35.96 10.47 48.81
N SER A 2 34.95 9.68 48.42
CA SER A 2 34.88 9.09 47.08
C SER A 2 33.42 8.73 46.80
N ALA A 3 33.00 9.00 45.57
CA ALA A 3 31.64 9.28 45.18
C ALA A 3 30.67 8.10 45.34
N ALA A 4 29.53 8.39 45.98
CA ALA A 4 28.34 7.56 45.92
C ALA A 4 27.66 7.77 44.56
N LEU A 5 27.51 6.68 43.81
CA LEU A 5 26.70 6.61 42.60
C LEU A 5 25.23 6.56 43.01
N LEU A 6 24.59 7.72 43.10
CA LEU A 6 23.13 7.85 43.18
C LEU A 6 22.61 8.13 41.77
N ALA A 7 21.88 7.18 41.20
CA ALA A 7 21.12 7.37 39.98
C ALA A 7 20.04 8.45 40.23
N VAL A 8 20.22 9.62 39.63
CA VAL A 8 19.15 10.62 39.55
C VAL A 8 18.34 10.30 38.30
N LEU A 9 17.12 9.83 38.53
CA LEU A 9 16.09 9.71 37.51
C LEU A 9 15.71 11.13 37.05
N SER A 10 16.20 11.58 35.89
CA SER A 10 15.64 12.74 35.20
C SER A 10 15.53 12.46 33.71
N LEU A 11 14.28 12.31 33.28
CA LEU A 11 13.83 12.12 31.91
C LEU A 11 14.28 13.26 31.00
N VAL A 12 15.23 13.02 30.10
CA VAL A 12 15.27 13.67 28.77
C VAL A 12 16.00 12.74 27.79
N PRO A 13 15.33 12.04 26.86
CA PRO A 13 16.01 11.35 25.77
C PRO A 13 16.21 12.33 24.61
N SER A 14 17.16 13.27 24.75
CA SER A 14 17.55 14.18 23.67
C SER A 14 18.93 13.83 23.13
N ALA A 15 19.02 12.69 22.42
CA ALA A 15 20.11 12.50 21.48
C ALA A 15 19.82 13.39 20.26
N ARG A 16 20.55 14.49 20.12
CA ARG A 16 20.49 15.37 18.96
C ARG A 16 20.94 14.61 17.72
N LEU A 17 20.03 14.32 16.79
CA LEU A 17 20.40 14.19 15.38
C LEU A 17 20.26 15.59 14.77
N GLN A 18 21.39 16.26 14.56
CA GLN A 18 21.40 17.56 13.88
C GLN A 18 21.08 17.34 12.40
N ALA A 19 19.84 17.58 12.00
CA ALA A 19 19.52 17.86 10.60
C ALA A 19 20.04 19.27 10.29
N GLN A 20 21.24 19.35 9.70
CA GLN A 20 21.74 20.61 9.16
C GLN A 20 21.03 20.91 7.85
N GLY A 21 20.20 21.94 7.84
CA GLY A 21 19.87 22.71 6.65
C GLY A 21 18.40 22.78 6.27
N ILE A 22 17.64 23.66 6.94
CA ILE A 22 16.69 24.64 6.34
C ILE A 22 16.22 25.60 7.46
N PRO A 23 16.56 26.90 7.45
CA PRO A 23 16.02 27.84 8.42
C PRO A 23 14.58 28.21 8.05
N GLY A 24 13.61 27.97 8.96
CA GLY A 24 12.23 28.47 8.85
C GLY A 24 11.11 27.43 8.74
N LEU A 25 11.37 26.13 8.93
CA LEU A 25 10.31 25.12 9.02
C LEU A 25 10.21 24.58 10.44
N GLU A 26 9.67 25.38 11.36
CA GLU A 26 9.23 24.86 12.66
C GLU A 26 7.87 24.19 12.44
N LEU A 27 7.88 22.87 12.27
CA LEU A 27 6.65 22.09 12.33
C LEU A 27 6.39 21.78 13.80
N ASP A 28 5.37 22.42 14.37
CA ASP A 28 4.79 22.05 15.66
C ASP A 28 4.19 20.64 15.57
N ILE A 29 5.02 19.61 15.72
CA ILE A 29 4.59 18.20 15.74
C ILE A 29 4.40 17.79 17.22
N PRO A 30 3.15 17.62 17.71
CA PRO A 30 2.94 17.01 19.00
C PRO A 30 3.36 15.54 18.97
N ALA A 31 4.24 15.13 19.89
CA ALA A 31 4.67 13.73 20.03
C ALA A 31 3.50 12.81 20.48
N PRO A 32 3.57 11.48 20.27
CA PRO A 32 3.97 10.72 19.10
C PRO A 32 2.76 9.91 18.60
N GLN A 33 2.03 10.39 17.61
CA GLN A 33 0.97 9.62 16.95
C GLN A 33 1.50 9.01 15.66
N GLY A 34 2.37 8.00 15.81
CA GLY A 34 2.62 7.02 14.78
C GLY A 34 3.55 7.45 13.64
N PHE A 35 4.59 6.65 13.44
CA PHE A 35 5.31 6.53 12.17
C PHE A 35 4.41 6.04 11.00
N THR A 36 3.09 5.97 11.18
CA THR A 36 2.15 5.26 10.30
C THR A 36 1.46 6.13 9.25
N ARG A 37 1.57 7.46 9.27
CA ARG A 37 0.76 8.34 8.39
C ARG A 37 1.44 8.88 7.12
N TYR A 38 2.60 8.37 6.73
CA TYR A 38 3.19 8.71 5.42
C TYR A 38 2.88 7.70 4.31
N PHE A 39 2.23 6.57 4.61
CA PHE A 39 1.61 5.77 3.57
C PHE A 39 0.30 6.45 3.18
N ARG A 40 0.22 6.97 1.95
CA ARG A 40 -1.06 7.26 1.34
C ARG A 40 -1.85 5.95 1.36
N GLU A 41 -2.86 5.87 2.21
CA GLU A 41 -3.85 4.79 2.19
C GLU A 41 -4.55 4.84 0.82
N VAL A 42 -4.01 4.13 -0.17
CA VAL A 42 -4.65 3.99 -1.48
C VAL A 42 -5.73 2.94 -1.29
N SER A 43 -6.99 3.37 -1.29
CA SER A 43 -8.11 2.46 -1.34
C SER A 43 -8.29 1.94 -2.77
N PHE A 44 -8.56 0.63 -2.90
CA PHE A 44 -8.73 -0.02 -4.20
C PHE A 44 -9.71 -1.19 -4.09
N ARG A 45 -10.24 -1.62 -5.23
CA ARG A 45 -10.96 -2.90 -5.36
C ARG A 45 -9.99 -3.92 -5.95
N ARG A 46 -9.85 -5.06 -5.31
CA ARG A 46 -8.96 -6.11 -5.83
C ARG A 46 -9.59 -6.73 -7.07
N GLY A 47 -8.89 -6.65 -8.19
CA GLY A 47 -9.37 -7.06 -9.50
C GLY A 47 -9.79 -5.90 -10.42
N ASP A 48 -9.86 -4.66 -9.95
CA ASP A 48 -10.19 -3.46 -10.76
C ASP A 48 -8.91 -2.86 -11.36
N PHE A 49 -8.30 -3.58 -12.31
CA PHE A 49 -7.03 -3.19 -12.91
C PHE A 49 -7.18 -1.96 -13.79
N ASN A 50 -8.30 -1.82 -14.50
CA ASN A 50 -8.51 -0.69 -15.40
C ASN A 50 -8.97 0.58 -14.65
N THR A 51 -9.25 0.48 -13.35
CA THR A 51 -9.67 1.57 -12.44
C THR A 51 -10.99 2.24 -12.81
N ASP A 52 -11.90 1.51 -13.46
CA ASP A 52 -13.21 2.00 -13.85
C ASP A 52 -14.29 1.85 -12.76
N GLY A 53 -13.92 1.23 -11.63
CA GLY A 53 -14.80 1.05 -10.49
C GLY A 53 -15.72 -0.16 -10.61
N SER A 54 -15.45 -1.10 -11.52
CA SER A 54 -16.07 -2.41 -11.60
C SER A 54 -14.99 -3.49 -11.65
N VAL A 55 -15.33 -4.72 -11.21
CA VAL A 55 -14.45 -5.88 -11.44
C VAL A 55 -15.16 -6.78 -12.43
N ASP A 56 -14.73 -6.73 -13.69
CA ASP A 56 -15.31 -7.46 -14.81
C ASP A 56 -14.26 -7.94 -15.81
N ILE A 57 -14.71 -8.41 -16.99
CA ILE A 57 -13.82 -8.98 -18.00
C ILE A 57 -12.82 -7.97 -18.56
N SER A 58 -13.15 -6.68 -18.54
CA SER A 58 -12.31 -5.62 -19.06
C SER A 58 -11.02 -5.44 -18.24
N ASP A 59 -11.02 -5.81 -16.96
CA ASP A 59 -9.83 -5.82 -16.10
C ASP A 59 -8.82 -6.88 -16.52
N ALA A 60 -9.31 -8.10 -16.80
CA ALA A 60 -8.46 -9.18 -17.30
C ALA A 60 -7.89 -8.82 -18.68
N ILE A 61 -8.70 -8.21 -19.55
CA ILE A 61 -8.25 -7.72 -20.86
C ILE A 61 -7.17 -6.65 -20.69
N ALA A 62 -7.40 -5.66 -19.83
CA ALA A 62 -6.43 -4.59 -19.57
C ALA A 62 -5.11 -5.14 -19.02
N THR A 63 -5.17 -6.14 -18.13
CA THR A 63 -4.00 -6.86 -17.61
C THR A 63 -3.19 -7.49 -18.75
N PHE A 64 -3.84 -8.25 -19.64
CA PHE A 64 -3.15 -8.89 -20.77
C PHE A 64 -2.63 -7.89 -21.81
N VAL A 65 -3.37 -6.80 -22.05
CA VAL A 65 -2.95 -5.74 -22.98
C VAL A 65 -1.70 -5.03 -22.45
N TRP A 66 -1.63 -4.75 -21.15
CA TRP A 66 -0.44 -4.21 -20.51
C TRP A 66 0.74 -5.18 -20.61
N LEU A 67 0.54 -6.46 -20.25
CA LEU A 67 1.62 -7.46 -20.22
C LEU A 67 2.17 -7.84 -21.60
N PHE A 68 1.31 -7.93 -22.61
CA PHE A 68 1.66 -8.58 -23.89
C PHE A 68 1.48 -7.70 -25.13
N ALA A 69 0.74 -6.60 -25.05
CA ALA A 69 0.41 -5.75 -26.21
C ALA A 69 0.95 -4.31 -26.10
N GLY A 70 1.75 -4.01 -25.07
CA GLY A 70 2.32 -2.67 -24.86
C GLY A 70 1.30 -1.62 -24.42
N GLY A 71 0.21 -2.05 -23.80
CA GLY A 71 -0.76 -1.15 -23.17
C GLY A 71 -0.18 -0.38 -21.98
N GLU A 72 -0.91 0.64 -21.54
CA GLU A 72 -0.53 1.41 -20.35
C GLU A 72 -0.71 0.58 -19.08
N ALA A 73 0.19 0.78 -18.13
CA ALA A 73 0.07 0.18 -16.81
C ALA A 73 -1.08 0.82 -16.03
N SER A 74 -1.75 0.05 -15.18
CA SER A 74 -2.73 0.60 -14.24
C SER A 74 -2.10 1.66 -13.33
N THR A 75 -2.87 2.69 -13.02
CA THR A 75 -2.52 3.66 -11.98
C THR A 75 -2.57 3.06 -10.56
N CYS A 76 -3.17 1.87 -10.43
CA CYS A 76 -3.32 1.12 -9.19
C CYS A 76 -2.83 -0.33 -9.40
N THR A 77 -1.52 -0.55 -9.35
CA THR A 77 -0.94 -1.89 -9.58
C THR A 77 -1.38 -2.91 -8.52
N ILE A 78 -1.67 -2.48 -7.29
CA ILE A 78 -2.16 -3.38 -6.24
C ILE A 78 -3.58 -3.91 -6.51
N ALA A 79 -4.39 -3.20 -7.31
CA ALA A 79 -5.66 -3.72 -7.79
C ALA A 79 -5.47 -4.83 -8.84
N GLY A 80 -4.37 -4.80 -9.58
CA GLY A 80 -4.02 -5.81 -10.59
C GLY A 80 -3.52 -7.13 -10.03
N ASP A 81 -2.93 -7.11 -8.83
CA ASP A 81 -2.55 -8.31 -8.07
C ASP A 81 -3.81 -8.97 -7.50
N THR A 82 -4.53 -9.65 -8.38
CA THR A 82 -5.87 -10.18 -8.13
C THR A 82 -5.77 -11.49 -7.35
N ASN A 83 -4.71 -12.27 -7.60
CA ASN A 83 -4.45 -13.52 -6.88
C ASN A 83 -3.74 -13.29 -5.52
N ASN A 84 -3.31 -12.05 -5.24
CA ASN A 84 -2.65 -11.59 -4.03
C ASN A 84 -1.31 -12.30 -3.73
N ASP A 85 -0.48 -12.49 -4.76
CA ASP A 85 0.85 -13.09 -4.67
C ASP A 85 2.01 -12.08 -4.73
N SER A 86 1.69 -10.78 -4.69
CA SER A 86 2.64 -9.65 -4.74
C SER A 86 3.29 -9.41 -6.11
N ALA A 87 2.77 -10.03 -7.17
CA ALA A 87 3.12 -9.72 -8.55
C ALA A 87 1.85 -9.33 -9.34
N VAL A 88 2.06 -8.64 -10.47
CA VAL A 88 1.01 -8.51 -11.49
C VAL A 88 1.52 -9.20 -12.74
N ASP A 89 0.99 -10.37 -13.03
CA ASP A 89 1.41 -11.22 -14.14
C ASP A 89 0.23 -11.95 -14.82
N LEU A 90 0.54 -12.96 -15.65
CA LEU A 90 -0.47 -13.72 -16.37
C LEU A 90 -1.50 -14.39 -15.44
N SER A 91 -1.05 -14.82 -14.26
CA SER A 91 -1.87 -15.56 -13.32
C SER A 91 -2.99 -14.70 -12.73
N ASP A 92 -2.82 -13.39 -12.64
CA ASP A 92 -3.86 -12.45 -12.19
C ASP A 92 -5.03 -12.40 -13.17
N GLY A 93 -4.74 -12.20 -14.46
CA GLY A 93 -5.79 -12.20 -15.48
C GLY A 93 -6.50 -13.56 -15.57
N VAL A 94 -5.78 -14.67 -15.38
CA VAL A 94 -6.39 -16.01 -15.32
C VAL A 94 -7.25 -16.18 -14.07
N PHE A 95 -6.80 -15.67 -12.92
CA PHE A 95 -7.56 -15.68 -11.67
C PHE A 95 -8.87 -14.89 -11.82
N SER A 96 -8.82 -13.68 -12.38
CA SER A 96 -10.03 -12.86 -12.66
C SER A 96 -11.03 -13.61 -13.53
N LEU A 97 -10.58 -14.24 -14.62
CA LEU A 97 -11.48 -15.01 -15.50
C LEU A 97 -12.06 -16.25 -14.80
N ALA A 98 -11.30 -16.90 -13.92
CA ALA A 98 -11.78 -18.03 -13.14
C ALA A 98 -12.86 -17.60 -12.14
N TYR A 99 -12.65 -16.49 -11.42
CA TYR A 99 -13.65 -15.88 -10.55
C TYR A 99 -14.93 -15.55 -11.34
N LEU A 100 -14.82 -14.81 -12.44
CA LEU A 100 -15.96 -14.30 -13.21
C LEU A 100 -16.79 -15.39 -13.92
N PHE A 101 -16.14 -16.43 -14.44
CA PHE A 101 -16.80 -17.38 -15.36
C PHE A 101 -16.81 -18.83 -14.91
N ARG A 102 -16.06 -19.17 -13.85
CA ARG A 102 -15.93 -20.57 -13.41
C ARG A 102 -16.30 -20.79 -11.95
N ALA A 103 -16.94 -19.80 -11.31
CA ALA A 103 -17.19 -19.82 -9.87
C ALA A 103 -15.89 -20.11 -9.09
N GLY A 104 -14.79 -19.51 -9.55
CA GLY A 104 -13.50 -19.55 -8.86
C GLY A 104 -13.55 -18.81 -7.52
N ALA A 105 -12.43 -18.84 -6.79
CA ALA A 105 -12.30 -18.09 -5.55
C ALA A 105 -12.48 -16.58 -5.81
N GLU A 106 -13.18 -15.91 -4.89
CA GLU A 106 -13.26 -14.46 -4.88
C GLU A 106 -11.88 -13.85 -4.55
N PRO A 107 -11.50 -12.71 -5.17
CA PRO A 107 -10.29 -11.99 -4.79
C PRO A 107 -10.24 -11.72 -3.28
N ALA A 108 -9.05 -11.86 -2.69
CA ALA A 108 -8.84 -11.56 -1.28
C ALA A 108 -9.20 -10.10 -0.95
N ALA A 109 -9.40 -9.80 0.34
CA ALA A 109 -9.63 -8.43 0.81
C ALA A 109 -8.63 -7.44 0.15
N PRO A 110 -9.06 -6.23 -0.26
CA PRO A 110 -10.38 -5.62 -0.03
C PRO A 110 -11.54 -6.20 -0.86
N GLY A 111 -11.24 -7.13 -1.77
CA GLY A 111 -12.24 -7.82 -2.59
C GLY A 111 -12.71 -6.99 -3.78
N PRO A 112 -13.62 -7.54 -4.59
CA PRO A 112 -14.01 -6.94 -5.86
C PRO A 112 -15.12 -5.88 -5.75
N PHE A 113 -15.82 -5.82 -4.62
CA PHE A 113 -17.03 -4.98 -4.48
C PHE A 113 -16.79 -3.65 -3.77
N GLU A 114 -15.90 -3.63 -2.78
CA GLU A 114 -15.66 -2.48 -1.92
C GLU A 114 -14.22 -2.01 -2.03
N CYS A 115 -14.02 -0.69 -2.03
CA CYS A 115 -12.66 -0.16 -1.94
C CYS A 115 -12.16 -0.36 -0.51
N GLY A 116 -10.94 -0.84 -0.35
CA GLY A 116 -10.32 -0.98 0.96
C GLY A 116 -8.81 -0.89 0.93
N LEU A 117 -8.22 -1.03 2.11
CA LEU A 117 -6.79 -1.03 2.30
C LEU A 117 -6.19 -2.40 1.91
N PRO A 118 -4.87 -2.45 1.66
CA PRO A 118 -4.15 -3.69 1.33
C PRO A 118 -4.34 -4.81 2.35
#